data_AF-A0A947CE92-F1
#
_entry.id   AF-A0A947CE92-F1
#
_cell.length_a   1.000
_cell.length_b   1.000
_cell.length_c   1.000
_cell.angle_alpha   90.00
_cell.angle_beta   90.00
_cell.angle_gamma   90.00
#
_symmetry.space_group_name_H-M   'P 1'
#
loop_
_entity.id
_entity.type
_entity.pdbx_description
1 polymer ?
#
loop_
_entity_poly.entity_id
_entity_poly.type
_entity_poly.pdbx_seq_one_letter_code
_entity_poly.pdbx_strand_id
1 'polypeptide(L)' 'VCAVACNACGRCAQDAPEVVTMSDGLAVVNYDRIDLADPSAAARCPTGAIRWVEGAQRFEVELTAAGSLTG' A
#
# COMPACT_ATOMS: atom_id res chain seq x y z
N VAL A 1 0.51 16.39 16.93
CA VAL A 1 -0.40 15.40 16.30
C VAL A 1 0.45 14.26 15.77
N CYS A 2 0.10 13.01 16.07
CA CYS A 2 0.81 11.86 15.50
C CYS A 2 0.28 11.58 14.10
N ALA A 3 1.15 11.42 13.11
CA ALA A 3 0.80 10.98 11.77
C ALA A 3 1.00 9.46 11.68
N VAL A 4 -0.05 8.74 11.31
CA VAL A 4 -0.01 7.29 11.09
C VAL A 4 -0.42 7.01 9.66
N ALA A 5 0.20 6.00 9.04
CA ALA A 5 -0.12 5.64 7.67
C ALA A 5 -1.54 5.09 7.57
N CYS A 6 -1.81 3.92 8.14
CA CYS A 6 -3.17 3.37 8.24
C CYS A 6 -3.79 3.70 9.60
N ASN A 7 -5.08 4.06 9.60
CA ASN A 7 -5.85 4.37 10.81
C ASN A 7 -6.95 3.34 11.10
N ALA A 8 -6.81 2.13 10.56
CA ALA A 8 -7.78 1.03 10.71
C ALA A 8 -9.22 1.33 10.28
N CYS A 9 -9.45 2.31 9.38
CA CYS A 9 -10.82 2.69 8.99
C CYS A 9 -11.60 1.61 8.21
N GLY A 10 -10.94 0.56 7.72
CA GLY A 10 -11.57 -0.63 7.13
C GLY A 10 -12.22 -0.44 5.75
N ARG A 11 -12.26 0.78 5.20
CA ARG A 11 -12.97 1.07 3.93
C ARG A 11 -12.45 0.22 2.77
N CYS A 12 -11.13 0.11 2.61
CA CYS A 12 -10.51 -0.72 1.58
C CYS A 12 -10.93 -2.20 1.65
N ALA A 13 -11.05 -2.77 2.86
CA ALA A 13 -11.50 -4.14 3.05
C ALA A 13 -13.01 -4.33 2.79
N GLN A 14 -13.82 -3.26 2.91
CA GLN A 14 -15.24 -3.30 2.54
C GLN A 14 -15.43 -3.32 1.02
N ASP A 15 -14.57 -2.61 0.29
CA ASP A 15 -14.67 -2.48 -1.17
C ASP A 15 -14.07 -3.68 -1.92
N ALA A 16 -13.04 -4.33 -1.36
CA ALA A 16 -12.41 -5.51 -1.94
C ALA A 16 -12.21 -6.61 -0.88
N PRO A 17 -13.29 -7.20 -0.32
CA PRO A 17 -13.20 -8.16 0.78
C PRO A 17 -12.51 -9.47 0.38
N GLU A 18 -12.49 -9.81 -0.91
CA GLU A 18 -11.77 -10.98 -1.42
C GLU A 18 -10.25 -10.80 -1.48
N VAL A 19 -9.76 -9.55 -1.48
CA VAL A 19 -8.33 -9.21 -1.63
C VAL A 19 -7.75 -8.53 -0.39
N VAL A 20 -8.51 -7.67 0.29
CA VAL A 20 -8.02 -6.88 1.42
C VAL A 20 -8.76 -7.29 2.70
N THR A 21 -8.00 -7.60 3.74
CA THR A 21 -8.53 -7.90 5.07
C THR A 21 -7.92 -6.97 6.12
N MET A 22 -8.61 -6.79 7.24
CA MET A 22 -8.06 -6.06 8.39
C MET A 22 -7.49 -7.07 9.39
N SER A 23 -6.21 -6.93 9.72
CA SER A 23 -5.51 -7.75 10.71
C SER A 23 -4.66 -6.85 11.59
N ASP A 24 -4.80 -6.98 12.91
CA ASP A 24 -4.06 -6.20 13.91
C ASP A 24 -4.09 -4.68 13.71
N GLY A 25 -5.22 -4.16 13.22
CA GLY A 25 -5.41 -2.73 12.95
C GLY A 25 -4.77 -2.21 11.65
N LEU A 26 -4.23 -3.10 10.81
CA LEU A 26 -3.66 -2.77 9.51
C LEU A 26 -4.43 -3.46 8.38
N ALA A 27 -4.43 -2.81 7.21
CA ALA A 27 -4.94 -3.42 6.00
C ALA A 27 -3.88 -4.36 5.44
N VAL A 28 -4.25 -5.61 5.19
CA VAL A 28 -3.41 -6.65 4.61
C VAL A 28 -3.97 -7.02 3.25
N VAL A 29 -3.13 -6.92 2.22
CA VAL A 29 -3.48 -7.27 0.85
C VAL A 29 -3.05 -8.71 0.58
N ASN A 30 -3.98 -9.54 0.12
CA ASN A 30 -3.73 -10.89 -0.36
C ASN A 30 -3.36 -10.84 -1.84
N TYR A 31 -2.06 -10.89 -2.12
CA TYR A 31 -1.55 -10.85 -3.49
C TYR A 31 -1.84 -12.11 -4.31
N ASP A 32 -2.16 -13.25 -3.67
CA ASP A 32 -2.58 -14.46 -4.39
C ASP A 32 -3.96 -14.30 -5.05
N ARG A 33 -4.71 -13.26 -4.67
CA ARG A 33 -6.04 -12.94 -5.19
C ARG A 33 -6.08 -11.56 -5.84
N ILE A 34 -4.91 -11.01 -6.20
CA ILE A 34 -4.79 -9.65 -6.74
C ILE A 34 -5.55 -9.47 -8.07
N ASP A 35 -5.81 -10.55 -8.80
CA ASP A 35 -6.61 -10.53 -10.02
C ASP A 35 -8.07 -10.09 -9.78
N LEU A 36 -8.55 -10.16 -8.54
CA LEU A 36 -9.88 -9.70 -8.12
C LEU A 36 -9.85 -8.25 -7.59
N ALA A 37 -8.69 -7.61 -7.55
CA ALA A 37 -8.54 -6.29 -6.94
C ALA A 37 -9.17 -5.19 -7.81
N ASP A 38 -9.88 -4.27 -7.15
CA ASP A 38 -10.47 -3.10 -7.79
C ASP A 38 -9.77 -1.81 -7.31
N PRO A 39 -9.37 -0.88 -8.21
CA PRO A 39 -8.74 0.38 -7.84
C PRO A 39 -9.56 1.25 -6.86
N SER A 40 -10.89 1.11 -6.86
CA SER A 40 -11.78 1.85 -5.97
C SER A 40 -11.50 1.58 -4.49
N ALA A 41 -11.06 0.37 -4.14
CA ALA A 41 -10.72 0.01 -2.75
C ALA A 41 -9.55 0.86 -2.22
N ALA A 42 -8.55 1.12 -3.05
CA ALA A 42 -7.43 1.98 -2.68
C ALA A 42 -7.84 3.47 -2.67
N ALA A 43 -8.69 3.90 -3.60
CA ALA A 43 -9.17 5.29 -3.70
C ALA A 43 -9.98 5.76 -2.47
N ARG A 44 -10.59 4.82 -1.72
CA ARG A 44 -11.37 5.14 -0.51
C ARG A 44 -10.53 5.29 0.76
N CYS A 45 -9.21 5.11 0.70
CA CYS A 45 -8.33 5.30 1.84
C CYS A 45 -8.15 6.80 2.17
N PRO A 46 -8.64 7.29 3.33
CA PRO A 46 -8.60 8.72 3.65
C PRO A 46 -7.20 9.24 3.99
N THR A 47 -6.29 8.35 4.40
CA THR A 47 -4.92 8.69 4.78
C THR A 47 -3.92 8.44 3.65
N GLY A 48 -4.34 7.78 2.57
CA GLY A 48 -3.45 7.36 1.48
C GLY A 48 -2.49 6.22 1.84
N ALA A 49 -2.79 5.43 2.88
CA ALA A 49 -1.98 4.28 3.31
C ALA A 49 -1.85 3.18 2.24
N ILE A 50 -2.89 3.02 1.43
CA ILE A 50 -2.94 2.10 0.29
C ILE A 50 -3.22 2.92 -0.96
N ARG A 51 -2.49 2.66 -2.05
CA ARG A 51 -2.70 3.29 -3.36
C ARG A 51 -2.65 2.25 -4.46
N TRP A 52 -3.47 2.47 -5.48
CA TRP A 52 -3.29 1.84 -6.76
C TRP A 52 -2.11 2.48 -7.47
N VAL A 53 -1.24 1.67 -8.08
CA VAL A 53 -0.09 2.14 -8.84
C VAL A 53 -0.21 1.59 -10.25
N GLU A 54 -0.09 2.48 -11.23
CA GLU A 54 -0.10 2.14 -12.65
C GLU A 54 1.33 2.18 -13.21
N GLY A 55 1.67 1.20 -14.03
CA GLY A 55 3.01 1.05 -14.58
C GLY A 55 4.04 0.57 -13.56
N ALA A 56 5.33 0.68 -13.93
CA ALA A 56 6.42 0.25 -13.08
C ALA A 56 6.64 1.23 -11.92
N GLN A 57 6.76 0.71 -10.70
CA GLN A 57 7.26 1.47 -9.55
C GLN A 57 8.72 1.81 -9.80
N ARG A 58 8.98 3.10 -10.07
CA ARG A 58 10.33 3.61 -10.29
C ARG A 58 10.89 4.12 -8.97
N PHE A 59 11.98 3.50 -8.53
CA PHE A 59 12.76 3.98 -7.39
C PHE A 59 14.04 4.60 -7.95
N GLU A 60 14.08 5.94 -8.01
CA GLU A 60 15.31 6.66 -8.34
C GLU A 60 16.23 6.60 -7.13
N VAL A 61 17.30 5.80 -7.23
CA VAL A 61 18.33 5.76 -6.20
C VAL A 61 19.27 6.92 -6.43
N GLU A 62 19.16 7.96 -5.59
CA GLU A 62 20.13 9.05 -5.57
C GLU A 62 21.43 8.54 -4.92
N LEU A 63 22.40 8.13 -5.75
CA LEU A 63 23.75 7.83 -5.30
C LEU A 63 24.44 9.12 -4.86
N THR A 64 24.46 9.38 -3.55
CA THR A 64 25.32 10.41 -2.97
C THR A 64 26.75 9.87 -2.81
N ALA A 65 27.76 10.75 -2.84
CA ALA A 65 29.19 10.42 -2.88
C ALA A 65 29.74 9.63 -1.67
N ALA A 66 28.90 9.16 -0.74
CA ALA A 66 29.27 8.27 0.37
C ALA A 66 28.81 6.81 0.18
N GLY A 67 28.30 6.45 -1.01
CA GLY A 67 27.91 5.08 -1.35
C GLY A 67 29.08 4.20 -1.82
N SER A 68 30.05 3.93 -0.93
CA SER A 68 30.98 2.82 -1.11
C SER A 68 30.21 1.51 -0.93
N LEU A 69 29.94 0.79 -2.02
CA LEU A 69 29.61 -0.63 -2.00
C LEU A 69 30.92 -1.40 -2.14
N THR A 70 31.45 -1.93 -1.04
CA THR A 70 32.42 -3.02 -1.12
C THR A 70 31.65 -4.28 -1.49
N GLY A 71 31.83 -4.71 -2.73
CA GLY A 71 31.58 -6.06 -3.23
C GLY A 71 32.78 -6.43 -4.09
#